data_AF-A0A9E1IAH2-F1
#
_entry.id   AF-A0A9E1IAH2-F1
#
_cell.length_a   1.000
_cell.length_b   1.000
_cell.length_c   1.000
_cell.angle_alpha   90.00
_cell.angle_beta   90.00
_cell.angle_gamma   90.00
#
_symmetry.space_group_name_H-M   'P 1'
#
loop_
_entity.id
_entity.type
_entity.pdbx_description
1 polymer ?
#
loop_
_entity_poly.entity_id
_entity_poly.type
_entity_poly.pdbx_seq_one_letter_code
_entity_poly.pdbx_strand_id
1 'polypeptide(L)'
;MPFPMQLRLSEEEGGNWIITIGDRNTRPTESRLESDVVQSLVVEVAKTMGQLPAIVVPGWDASRTQAEERVGQALSRVLTASPEVAARMAYQLGVARAHHDTVVLVVDACSAALKALPWELLALNQNSPPLESTRQAVVVRLMGGQIWSPEPMKSQLRVLLWCPRHDPASDEVARQLEETLATLRIAPAISIDMLKDGLPPRLPGAADILHVICHGRREMDHVQLVLDDGEKDAGTASHRVASRLCELDLVVLDVCEGAQATPTDLSNIAGRMIASGAPACIAPRQKSSVEAAKTFSHSLYASLAEGRSLSAAVANGRAAVCGLAVAHPDTRWNNHLLHIGDLETVAREAIIKPRWAPSGWPTGAVDAADFLEMALNIAKRSRAGFVGLEHLALALEESDGGGETCAYARFILSRCGDVTTSLRRGLTPMAERSPDWSGTPRLKDYGINLSEGFDLEALWRLICSERHNILHEISGNTSLRRATPSTVTHETHSEFKYTPDCGDEAYGPPECLQVEGGPEDGRVIIPKPGEIIGRWYPESDVAHRLYEKTTLVDFKLSRYHFEWVSPGRIRLRRIARLVCEGQETDLIPGDAVLQDGDVLILTDSTRLRALSHAPGCRRRP
;
A
#
# COMPACT_ATOMS: atom_id res chain seq x y z
N MET A 1 -9.06 -2.41 12.31
CA MET A 1 -8.48 -1.05 12.25
C MET A 1 -8.80 -0.31 13.53
N PRO A 2 -7.81 0.23 14.25
CA PRO A 2 -8.06 1.17 15.34
C PRO A 2 -8.67 2.45 14.76
N PHE A 3 -9.76 2.93 15.37
CA PHE A 3 -10.37 4.22 15.01
C PHE A 3 -9.40 5.37 15.29
N PRO A 4 -9.53 6.51 14.59
CA PRO A 4 -8.76 7.71 14.91
C PRO A 4 -8.90 8.06 16.40
N MET A 5 -7.76 8.35 17.03
CA MET A 5 -7.71 8.82 18.40
C MET A 5 -7.79 10.33 18.41
N GLN A 6 -8.75 10.89 19.13
CA GLN A 6 -8.86 12.32 19.34
C GLN A 6 -8.14 12.74 20.62
N LEU A 7 -7.25 13.73 20.50
CA LEU A 7 -6.66 14.50 21.59
C LEU A 7 -7.28 15.90 21.54
N ARG A 8 -8.17 16.21 22.48
CA ARG A 8 -8.84 17.50 22.57
C ARG A 8 -8.30 18.32 23.74
N LEU A 9 -8.01 19.60 23.47
CA LEU A 9 -7.68 20.61 24.47
C LEU A 9 -8.71 21.73 24.43
N SER A 10 -9.47 21.89 25.52
CA SER A 10 -10.50 22.91 25.67
C SER A 10 -10.28 23.74 26.95
N GLU A 11 -10.59 25.03 26.89
CA GLU A 11 -10.52 25.92 28.04
C GLU A 11 -11.76 25.75 28.94
N GLU A 12 -11.57 25.71 30.26
CA GLU A 12 -12.60 25.67 31.30
C GLU A 12 -12.88 27.09 31.83
N GLU A 13 -14.08 27.32 32.39
CA GLU A 13 -14.37 28.56 33.12
C GLU A 13 -13.36 28.75 34.27
N GLY A 14 -12.59 29.84 34.22
CA GLY A 14 -11.52 30.13 35.19
C GLY A 14 -10.09 30.02 34.65
N GLY A 15 -9.91 29.70 33.36
CA GLY A 15 -8.62 29.74 32.67
C GLY A 15 -7.80 28.45 32.75
N ASN A 16 -8.31 27.44 33.46
CA ASN A 16 -7.77 26.08 33.42
C ASN A 16 -8.15 25.37 32.12
N TRP A 17 -7.48 24.27 31.84
CA TRP A 17 -7.64 23.52 30.60
C TRP A 17 -8.10 22.10 30.90
N ILE A 18 -8.92 21.55 30.01
CA ILE A 18 -9.31 20.16 30.00
C ILE A 18 -8.63 19.49 28.83
N ILE A 19 -7.94 18.39 29.11
CA ILE A 19 -7.39 17.48 28.11
C ILE A 19 -8.24 16.22 28.08
N THR A 20 -8.66 15.82 26.90
CA THR A 20 -9.35 14.53 26.68
C THR A 20 -8.64 13.73 25.61
N ILE A 21 -8.51 12.42 25.84
CA ILE A 21 -7.94 11.49 24.88
C ILE A 21 -8.83 10.24 24.76
N GLY A 22 -9.22 9.88 23.54
CA GLY A 22 -10.11 8.75 23.32
C GLY A 22 -10.32 8.45 21.85
N ASP A 23 -10.91 7.30 21.56
CA ASP A 23 -11.43 6.96 20.24
C ASP A 23 -12.96 6.97 20.28
N ARG A 24 -13.62 6.93 19.12
CA ARG A 24 -15.10 7.03 19.03
C ARG A 24 -15.83 5.88 19.75
N ASN A 25 -15.16 4.77 20.01
CA ASN A 25 -15.76 3.55 20.57
C ASN A 25 -15.50 3.38 22.06
N THR A 26 -14.77 4.30 22.68
CA THR A 26 -14.38 4.22 24.09
C THR A 26 -14.74 5.49 24.82
N ARG A 27 -14.98 5.36 26.13
CA ARG A 27 -15.12 6.55 26.98
C ARG A 27 -13.78 7.30 26.97
N PRO A 28 -13.75 8.59 26.62
CA PRO A 28 -12.51 9.36 26.63
C PRO A 28 -11.98 9.45 28.06
N THR A 29 -10.66 9.40 28.18
CA THR A 29 -9.95 9.72 29.41
C THR A 29 -9.82 11.24 29.48
N GLU A 30 -10.21 11.82 30.61
CA GLU A 30 -10.20 13.27 30.84
C GLU A 30 -9.29 13.62 32.01
N SER A 31 -8.57 14.73 31.90
CA SER A 31 -7.85 15.35 33.01
C SER A 31 -7.88 16.87 32.91
N ARG A 32 -7.66 17.53 34.06
CA ARG A 32 -7.37 18.95 34.11
C ARG A 32 -5.89 19.24 33.88
N LEU A 33 -5.61 20.36 33.24
CA LEU A 33 -4.31 20.96 33.02
C LEU A 33 -4.33 22.39 33.57
N GLU A 34 -3.37 22.71 34.43
CA GLU A 34 -3.22 24.05 34.97
C GLU A 34 -2.86 25.05 33.85
N SER A 35 -3.38 26.28 33.93
CA SER A 35 -3.09 27.35 32.96
C SER A 35 -1.59 27.57 32.75
N ASP A 36 -0.81 27.52 33.83
CA ASP A 36 0.65 27.73 33.78
C ASP A 36 1.38 26.70 32.91
N VAL A 37 0.88 25.45 32.85
CA VAL A 37 1.46 24.40 32.00
C VAL A 37 1.29 24.76 30.53
N VAL A 38 0.09 25.19 30.14
CA VAL A 38 -0.22 25.57 28.75
C VAL A 38 0.51 26.85 28.36
N GLN A 39 0.53 27.86 29.23
CA GLN A 39 1.19 29.13 28.97
C GLN A 39 2.71 28.96 28.85
N SER A 40 3.33 28.22 29.77
CA SER A 40 4.77 27.93 29.71
C SER A 40 5.15 27.13 28.47
N LEU A 41 4.33 26.17 28.05
CA LEU A 41 4.50 25.42 26.80
C LEU A 41 4.53 26.36 25.59
N VAL A 42 3.53 27.22 25.45
CA VAL A 42 3.42 28.15 24.31
C VAL A 42 4.64 29.08 24.25
N VAL A 43 5.06 29.62 25.40
CA VAL A 43 6.23 30.50 25.51
C VAL A 43 7.53 29.76 25.17
N GLU A 44 7.72 28.54 25.69
CA GLU A 44 8.92 27.74 25.46
C GLU A 44 9.05 27.33 23.99
N VAL A 45 7.95 26.90 23.35
CA VAL A 45 7.95 26.55 21.93
C VAL A 45 8.23 27.77 21.06
N ALA A 46 7.58 28.91 21.34
CA ALA A 46 7.81 30.15 20.61
C ALA A 46 9.27 30.63 20.73
N LYS A 47 9.84 30.59 21.94
CA LYS A 47 11.25 30.91 22.20
C LYS A 47 12.19 29.98 21.44
N THR A 48 11.97 28.67 21.54
CA THR A 48 12.84 27.66 20.92
C THR A 48 12.84 27.78 19.40
N MET A 49 11.66 27.95 18.79
CA MET A 49 11.53 28.10 17.34
C MET A 49 12.03 29.47 16.83
N GLY A 50 11.85 30.54 17.61
CA GLY A 50 12.26 31.89 17.24
C GLY A 50 13.77 32.15 17.32
N GLN A 51 14.51 31.32 18.06
CA GLN A 51 15.98 31.41 18.19
C GLN A 51 16.76 30.74 17.07
N LEU A 52 16.06 30.08 16.13
CA LEU A 52 16.71 29.33 15.06
C LEU A 52 17.10 30.25 13.90
N PRO A 53 18.32 30.11 13.34
CA PRO A 53 18.72 30.91 12.20
C PRO A 53 17.82 30.62 11.00
N ALA A 54 17.51 31.66 10.23
CA ALA A 54 16.69 31.56 9.03
C ALA A 54 17.39 30.78 7.90
N ILE A 55 18.72 30.72 7.92
CA ILE A 55 19.54 29.98 6.97
C ILE A 55 20.33 28.95 7.75
N VAL A 56 20.22 27.69 7.34
CA VAL A 56 21.01 26.58 7.88
C VAL A 56 21.82 26.00 6.74
N VAL A 57 23.12 25.81 6.96
CA VAL A 57 24.00 25.18 5.97
C VAL A 57 23.67 23.68 5.93
N PRO A 58 23.47 23.07 4.75
CA PRO A 58 23.29 21.62 4.63
C PRO A 58 24.36 20.83 5.40
N GLY A 59 23.93 19.87 6.23
CA GLY A 59 24.80 19.08 7.12
C GLY A 59 25.12 19.75 8.47
N TRP A 60 24.68 20.98 8.71
CA TRP A 60 24.86 21.72 9.98
C TRP A 60 23.50 22.00 10.67
N ASP A 61 22.52 21.15 10.41
CA ASP A 61 21.15 21.25 10.92
C ASP A 61 20.94 20.62 12.30
N ALA A 62 21.99 20.08 12.90
CA ALA A 62 21.94 19.52 14.25
C ALA A 62 21.28 20.48 15.26
N SER A 63 21.55 21.78 15.18
CA SER A 63 20.93 22.78 16.06
C SER A 63 19.42 22.91 15.85
N ARG A 64 18.96 22.83 14.59
CA ARG A 64 17.54 22.85 14.20
C ARG A 64 16.86 21.57 14.66
N THR A 65 17.44 20.42 14.35
CA THR A 65 16.93 19.10 14.74
C THR A 65 16.83 18.98 16.27
N GLN A 66 17.85 19.39 17.01
CA GLN A 66 17.81 19.43 18.49
C GLN A 66 16.75 20.40 19.03
N ALA A 67 16.46 21.49 18.33
CA ALA A 67 15.40 22.41 18.73
C ALA A 67 14.02 21.80 18.47
N GLU A 68 13.83 21.10 17.35
CA GLU A 68 12.60 20.37 17.05
C GLU A 68 12.37 19.22 18.04
N GLU A 69 13.42 18.48 18.42
CA GLU A 69 13.36 17.48 19.49
C GLU A 69 12.97 18.11 20.82
N ARG A 70 13.60 19.23 21.21
CA ARG A 70 13.20 19.98 22.43
C ARG A 70 11.75 20.44 22.39
N VAL A 71 11.27 20.88 21.23
CA VAL A 71 9.85 21.22 21.05
C VAL A 71 8.96 19.99 21.21
N GLY A 72 9.32 18.86 20.62
CA GLY A 72 8.59 17.59 20.80
C GLY A 72 8.53 17.14 22.25
N GLN A 73 9.64 17.29 22.98
CA GLN A 73 9.73 17.02 24.42
C GLN A 73 8.86 17.98 25.23
N ALA A 74 8.85 19.27 24.88
CA ALA A 74 7.96 20.24 25.52
C ALA A 74 6.48 19.88 25.30
N LEU A 75 6.09 19.52 24.07
CA LEU A 75 4.73 19.08 23.75
C LEU A 75 4.32 17.83 24.52
N SER A 76 5.24 16.91 24.81
CA SER A 76 4.96 15.71 25.62
C SER A 76 4.45 16.02 27.03
N ARG A 77 4.70 17.23 27.56
CA ARG A 77 4.18 17.67 28.87
C ARG A 77 2.65 17.72 28.90
N VAL A 78 2.01 17.98 27.77
CA VAL A 78 0.54 17.94 27.63
C VAL A 78 0.02 16.53 27.91
N LEU A 79 0.68 15.51 27.37
CA LEU A 79 0.29 14.10 27.57
C LEU A 79 0.65 13.59 28.97
N THR A 80 1.81 14.01 29.49
CA THR A 80 2.38 13.48 30.74
C THR A 80 1.91 14.21 32.00
N ALA A 81 1.22 15.35 31.86
CA ALA A 81 0.61 16.05 32.97
C ALA A 81 -0.50 15.24 33.68
N SER A 82 -1.05 14.22 33.02
CA SER A 82 -1.95 13.22 33.62
C SER A 82 -1.43 11.80 33.40
N PRO A 83 -1.22 11.01 34.47
CA PRO A 83 -0.88 9.60 34.36
C PRO A 83 -1.91 8.80 33.55
N GLU A 84 -3.20 9.13 33.67
CA GLU A 84 -4.29 8.45 32.98
C GLU A 84 -4.27 8.73 31.47
N VAL A 85 -4.06 9.99 31.07
CA VAL A 85 -3.92 10.37 29.65
C VAL A 85 -2.68 9.72 29.05
N ALA A 86 -1.54 9.76 29.74
CA ALA A 86 -0.31 9.13 29.31
C ALA A 86 -0.47 7.60 29.14
N ALA A 87 -1.12 6.95 30.11
CA ALA A 87 -1.40 5.51 30.06
C ALA A 87 -2.33 5.15 28.90
N ARG A 88 -3.36 5.97 28.63
CA ARG A 88 -4.29 5.76 27.52
C ARG A 88 -3.58 5.88 26.16
N MET A 89 -2.71 6.88 25.99
CA MET A 89 -1.89 7.04 24.79
C MET A 89 -0.95 5.84 24.59
N ALA A 90 -0.20 5.47 25.64
CA ALA A 90 0.75 4.35 25.58
C ALA A 90 0.06 3.01 25.26
N TYR A 91 -1.12 2.75 25.83
CA TYR A 91 -1.90 1.56 25.54
C TYR A 91 -2.24 1.46 24.04
N GLN A 92 -2.73 2.55 23.45
CA GLN A 92 -3.15 2.57 22.05
C GLN A 92 -1.99 2.45 21.07
N LEU A 93 -0.86 3.10 21.37
CA LEU A 93 0.39 2.88 20.63
C LEU A 93 0.83 1.41 20.70
N GLY A 94 0.68 0.77 21.87
CA GLY A 94 0.98 -0.66 22.05
C GLY A 94 0.07 -1.57 21.22
N VAL A 95 -1.23 -1.29 21.18
CA VAL A 95 -2.21 -2.03 20.36
C VAL A 95 -1.88 -1.89 18.88
N ALA A 96 -1.67 -0.66 18.40
CA ALA A 96 -1.34 -0.42 16.99
C ALA A 96 -0.05 -1.15 16.58
N ARG A 97 0.99 -1.07 17.41
CA ARG A 97 2.26 -1.78 17.18
C ARG A 97 2.08 -3.31 17.07
N ALA A 98 1.21 -3.91 17.89
CA ALA A 98 0.93 -5.34 17.84
C ALA A 98 0.24 -5.77 16.54
N HIS A 99 -0.48 -4.86 15.89
CA HIS A 99 -1.14 -5.07 14.60
C HIS A 99 -0.33 -4.56 13.40
N HIS A 100 0.89 -4.05 13.61
CA HIS A 100 1.67 -3.35 12.58
C HIS A 100 0.95 -2.13 11.97
N ASP A 101 0.06 -1.52 12.75
CA ASP A 101 -0.68 -0.32 12.39
C ASP A 101 -0.01 0.95 12.95
N THR A 102 -0.35 2.10 12.37
CA THR A 102 0.03 3.42 12.87
C THR A 102 -1.20 4.12 13.46
N VAL A 103 -1.06 4.75 14.64
CA VAL A 103 -2.17 5.51 15.26
C VAL A 103 -2.44 6.80 14.48
N VAL A 104 -3.69 7.07 14.13
CA VAL A 104 -4.09 8.39 13.65
C VAL A 104 -4.46 9.26 14.85
N LEU A 105 -3.61 10.23 15.19
CA LEU A 105 -3.82 11.16 16.31
C LEU A 105 -4.43 12.46 15.79
N VAL A 106 -5.72 12.66 16.03
CA VAL A 106 -6.45 13.86 15.68
C VAL A 106 -6.37 14.87 16.82
N VAL A 107 -5.70 16.00 16.58
CA VAL A 107 -5.57 17.10 17.52
C VAL A 107 -6.71 18.10 17.32
N ASP A 108 -7.49 18.31 18.37
CA ASP A 108 -8.61 19.25 18.45
C ASP A 108 -8.28 20.31 19.50
N ALA A 109 -7.69 21.43 19.06
CA ALA A 109 -7.25 22.52 19.93
C ALA A 109 -8.15 23.74 19.77
N CYS A 110 -8.68 24.30 20.85
CA CYS A 110 -9.68 25.38 20.75
C CYS A 110 -9.08 26.79 20.55
N SER A 111 -7.84 27.05 21.00
CA SER A 111 -7.23 28.40 20.96
C SER A 111 -6.21 28.57 19.82
N ALA A 112 -6.09 29.80 19.30
CA ALA A 112 -5.13 30.11 18.24
C ALA A 112 -3.67 29.77 18.63
N ALA A 113 -3.30 30.00 19.89
CA ALA A 113 -1.97 29.69 20.40
C ALA A 113 -1.67 28.18 20.37
N LEU A 114 -2.63 27.34 20.78
CA LEU A 114 -2.47 25.88 20.73
C LEU A 114 -2.54 25.36 19.29
N LYS A 115 -3.39 25.94 18.43
CA LYS A 115 -3.42 25.62 17.00
C LYS A 115 -2.09 25.96 16.31
N ALA A 116 -1.35 26.97 16.76
CA ALA A 116 -0.06 27.34 16.16
C ALA A 116 1.08 26.34 16.47
N LEU A 117 0.94 25.52 17.53
CA LEU A 117 1.99 24.60 17.95
C LEU A 117 2.26 23.53 16.86
N PRO A 118 3.52 23.10 16.66
CA PRO A 118 3.90 22.04 15.72
C PRO A 118 3.58 20.66 16.29
N TRP A 119 2.31 20.30 16.39
CA TRP A 119 1.88 19.01 16.95
C TRP A 119 2.50 17.80 16.25
N GLU A 120 2.90 17.93 15.00
CA GLU A 120 3.61 16.90 14.23
C GLU A 120 4.96 16.51 14.86
N LEU A 121 5.54 17.39 15.70
CA LEU A 121 6.75 17.11 16.48
C LEU A 121 6.48 16.40 17.81
N LEU A 122 5.22 16.14 18.18
CA LEU A 122 4.84 15.56 19.46
C LEU A 122 5.61 14.26 19.74
N ALA A 123 6.35 14.25 20.85
CA ALA A 123 7.00 13.06 21.38
C ALA A 123 6.13 12.41 22.47
N LEU A 124 6.30 11.10 22.67
CA LEU A 124 5.60 10.38 23.74
C LEU A 124 6.05 10.84 25.14
N ASN A 125 7.33 11.11 25.30
CA ASN A 125 7.96 11.56 26.54
C ASN A 125 9.25 12.33 26.24
N GLN A 126 9.88 12.86 27.28
CA GLN A 126 11.08 13.71 27.19
C GLN A 126 12.32 13.04 26.58
N ASN A 127 12.35 11.71 26.48
CA ASN A 127 13.50 10.97 25.96
C ASN A 127 13.21 10.29 24.62
N SER A 128 12.03 10.51 24.04
CA SER A 128 11.61 9.87 22.79
C SER A 128 11.70 10.84 21.62
N PRO A 129 12.05 10.35 20.41
CA PRO A 129 11.87 11.15 19.20
C PRO A 129 10.36 11.42 18.94
N PRO A 130 10.04 12.34 18.01
CA PRO A 130 8.67 12.54 17.56
C PRO A 130 7.98 11.24 17.13
N LEU A 131 6.67 11.15 17.39
CA LEU A 131 5.89 9.95 17.08
C LEU A 131 5.85 9.65 15.57
N GLU A 132 5.74 10.70 14.73
CA GLU A 132 5.70 10.54 13.27
C GLU A 132 7.03 10.07 12.69
N SER A 133 8.17 10.55 13.21
CA SER A 133 9.49 10.15 12.71
C SER A 133 9.80 8.68 12.99
N THR A 134 9.10 8.07 13.94
CA THR A 134 9.17 6.63 14.23
C THR A 134 7.97 5.83 13.72
N ARG A 135 7.09 6.45 12.90
CA ARG A 135 5.85 5.85 12.35
C ARG A 135 4.91 5.25 13.38
N GLN A 136 4.99 5.71 14.64
CA GLN A 136 4.12 5.24 15.73
C GLN A 136 2.74 5.90 15.67
N ALA A 137 2.68 7.17 15.27
CA ALA A 137 1.44 7.89 15.03
C ALA A 137 1.58 8.85 13.85
N VAL A 138 0.45 9.30 13.30
CA VAL A 138 0.33 10.40 12.33
C VAL A 138 -0.59 11.46 12.91
N VAL A 139 -0.14 12.72 12.92
CA VAL A 139 -0.91 13.85 13.45
C VAL A 139 -1.77 14.48 12.36
N VAL A 140 -3.05 14.65 12.71
CA VAL A 140 -4.08 15.30 11.91
C VAL A 140 -4.74 16.39 12.75
N ARG A 141 -5.19 17.49 12.15
CA ARG A 141 -5.77 18.64 12.86
C ARG A 141 -7.26 18.78 12.59
N LEU A 142 -8.08 18.81 13.63
CA LEU A 142 -9.51 19.05 13.52
C LEU A 142 -9.79 20.56 13.57
N MET A 143 -10.54 21.06 12.59
CA MET A 143 -11.00 22.47 12.55
C MET A 143 -12.51 22.60 12.80
N GLY A 144 -13.27 21.52 12.63
CA GLY A 144 -14.73 21.54 12.64
C GLY A 144 -15.29 22.06 11.32
N GLY A 145 -15.95 21.17 10.58
CA GLY A 145 -16.57 21.47 9.29
C GLY A 145 -17.94 20.80 9.16
N GLN A 146 -18.45 20.74 7.94
CA GLN A 146 -19.66 19.99 7.66
C GLN A 146 -19.44 18.50 7.94
N ILE A 147 -20.43 17.82 8.52
CA ILE A 147 -20.41 16.36 8.66
C ILE A 147 -20.29 15.77 7.25
N TRP A 148 -19.17 15.10 7.01
CA TRP A 148 -18.89 14.51 5.73
C TRP A 148 -19.40 13.07 5.68
N SER A 149 -19.99 12.69 4.55
CA SER A 149 -20.40 11.31 4.29
C SER A 149 -19.50 10.75 3.20
N PRO A 150 -18.70 9.70 3.47
CA PRO A 150 -17.78 9.16 2.48
C PRO A 150 -18.53 8.64 1.27
N GLU A 151 -18.12 9.08 0.07
CA GLU A 151 -18.55 8.42 -1.17
C GLU A 151 -17.87 7.04 -1.30
N PRO A 152 -18.45 6.10 -2.08
CA PRO A 152 -17.81 4.83 -2.37
C PRO A 152 -16.39 5.01 -2.92
N MET A 153 -15.50 4.09 -2.55
CA MET A 153 -14.10 4.08 -3.03
C MET A 153 -14.06 4.10 -4.56
N LYS A 154 -13.17 4.93 -5.09
CA LYS A 154 -13.05 5.15 -6.54
C LYS A 154 -12.10 4.14 -7.17
N SER A 155 -12.18 3.94 -8.48
CA SER A 155 -11.27 3.04 -9.20
C SER A 155 -9.96 3.70 -9.66
N GLN A 156 -9.92 5.04 -9.74
CA GLN A 156 -8.75 5.81 -10.16
C GLN A 156 -8.81 7.22 -9.56
N LEU A 157 -7.66 7.82 -9.24
CA LEU A 157 -7.56 9.22 -8.83
C LEU A 157 -7.73 10.17 -10.00
N ARG A 158 -8.43 11.27 -9.76
CA ARG A 158 -8.53 12.40 -10.68
C ARG A 158 -8.24 13.69 -9.94
N VAL A 159 -7.31 14.45 -10.51
CA VAL A 159 -6.81 15.70 -9.93
C VAL A 159 -7.28 16.87 -10.79
N LEU A 160 -7.98 17.82 -10.19
CA LEU A 160 -8.17 19.14 -10.78
C LEU A 160 -6.98 20.01 -10.40
N LEU A 161 -6.33 20.62 -11.39
CA LEU A 161 -5.22 21.52 -11.16
C LEU A 161 -5.69 22.97 -11.35
N TRP A 162 -5.61 23.76 -10.29
CA TRP A 162 -5.86 25.18 -10.35
C TRP A 162 -4.57 25.97 -10.13
N CYS A 163 -4.07 26.57 -11.21
CA CYS A 163 -2.96 27.52 -11.17
C CYS A 163 -3.52 28.91 -11.55
N PRO A 164 -4.02 29.71 -10.58
CA PRO A 164 -4.69 30.98 -10.85
C PRO A 164 -3.76 32.10 -11.35
N ARG A 165 -2.45 31.86 -11.40
CA ARG A 165 -1.48 32.80 -11.94
C ARG A 165 -0.31 32.05 -12.57
N HIS A 166 0.00 32.42 -13.81
CA HIS A 166 1.17 31.90 -14.50
C HIS A 166 2.40 32.75 -14.19
N ASP A 167 3.38 32.13 -13.53
CA ASP A 167 4.71 32.64 -13.30
C ASP A 167 5.71 31.48 -13.27
N PRO A 168 7.02 31.71 -13.51
CA PRO A 168 7.98 30.62 -13.68
C PRO A 168 8.05 29.62 -12.51
N ALA A 169 7.78 30.05 -11.27
CA ALA A 169 7.80 29.14 -10.13
C ALA A 169 6.53 28.28 -10.08
N SER A 170 5.36 28.90 -10.24
CA SER A 170 4.08 28.17 -10.25
C SER A 170 3.96 27.23 -11.45
N ASP A 171 4.42 27.64 -12.63
CA ASP A 171 4.44 26.83 -13.84
C ASP A 171 5.37 25.61 -13.70
N GLU A 172 6.52 25.78 -13.01
CA GLU A 172 7.45 24.68 -12.75
C GLU A 172 6.84 23.65 -11.78
N VAL A 173 6.17 24.09 -10.71
CA VAL A 173 5.48 23.17 -9.78
C VAL A 173 4.34 22.44 -10.51
N ALA A 174 3.57 23.13 -11.35
CA ALA A 174 2.50 22.54 -12.14
C ALA A 174 3.02 21.46 -13.11
N ARG A 175 4.07 21.76 -13.87
CA ARG A 175 4.73 20.81 -14.78
C ARG A 175 5.24 19.57 -14.04
N GLN A 176 5.87 19.76 -12.88
CA GLN A 176 6.37 18.65 -12.06
C GLN A 176 5.25 17.78 -11.49
N LEU A 177 4.11 18.38 -11.13
CA LEU A 177 2.93 17.65 -10.72
C LEU A 177 2.38 16.81 -11.87
N GLU A 178 2.24 17.38 -13.07
CA GLU A 178 1.80 16.64 -14.25
C GLU A 178 2.72 15.44 -14.57
N GLU A 179 4.04 15.63 -14.50
CA GLU A 179 5.02 14.55 -14.65
C GLU A 179 4.87 13.47 -13.59
N THR A 180 4.62 13.87 -12.34
CA THR A 180 4.36 12.96 -11.22
C THR A 180 3.11 12.12 -11.49
N LEU A 181 1.99 12.75 -11.87
CA LEU A 181 0.75 12.04 -12.15
C LEU A 181 0.91 11.07 -13.33
N ALA A 182 1.62 11.49 -14.38
CA ALA A 182 1.93 10.63 -15.53
C ALA A 182 2.79 9.41 -15.14
N THR A 183 3.84 9.63 -14.35
CA THR A 183 4.73 8.56 -13.86
C THR A 183 3.96 7.54 -13.01
N LEU A 184 3.03 8.01 -12.20
CA LEU A 184 2.18 7.19 -11.35
C LEU A 184 0.97 6.59 -12.07
N ARG A 185 0.82 6.82 -13.39
CA ARG A 185 -0.34 6.39 -14.20
C ARG A 185 -1.68 6.86 -13.64
N ILE A 186 -1.67 7.98 -12.94
CA ILE A 186 -2.89 8.69 -12.52
C ILE A 186 -3.43 9.42 -13.76
N ALA A 187 -4.75 9.58 -13.83
CA ALA A 187 -5.36 10.33 -14.93
C ALA A 187 -4.70 11.73 -15.02
N PRO A 188 -4.40 12.23 -16.25
CA PRO A 188 -3.84 13.56 -16.41
C PRO A 188 -4.64 14.61 -15.63
N ALA A 189 -3.94 15.55 -15.01
CA ALA A 189 -4.61 16.64 -14.31
C ALA A 189 -5.50 17.42 -15.27
N ILE A 190 -6.66 17.83 -14.78
CA ILE A 190 -7.57 18.70 -15.52
C ILE A 190 -7.33 20.12 -15.05
N SER A 191 -6.65 20.91 -15.88
CA SER A 191 -6.41 22.32 -15.60
C SER A 191 -7.72 23.13 -15.69
N ILE A 192 -7.96 23.99 -14.69
CA ILE A 192 -9.17 24.81 -14.57
C ILE A 192 -8.81 26.30 -14.54
N ASP A 193 -9.31 27.08 -15.52
CA ASP A 193 -9.24 28.55 -15.52
C ASP A 193 -10.53 29.11 -14.88
N MET A 194 -10.47 29.37 -13.57
CA MET A 194 -11.62 29.85 -12.80
C MET A 194 -12.19 31.20 -13.27
N LEU A 195 -11.42 31.99 -14.02
CA LEU A 195 -11.88 33.28 -14.58
C LEU A 195 -12.66 33.11 -15.90
N LYS A 196 -12.52 31.98 -16.59
CA LYS A 196 -13.21 31.69 -17.85
C LYS A 196 -14.24 30.56 -17.76
N ASP A 197 -13.96 29.52 -16.99
CA ASP A 197 -14.66 28.24 -17.07
C ASP A 197 -15.64 28.01 -15.91
N GLY A 198 -15.49 28.74 -14.80
CA GLY A 198 -16.02 28.29 -13.51
C GLY A 198 -15.46 26.89 -13.16
N LEU A 199 -15.92 26.27 -12.06
CA LEU A 199 -15.74 24.81 -11.96
C LEU A 199 -16.71 24.16 -12.96
N PRO A 200 -16.25 23.31 -13.90
CA PRO A 200 -17.12 22.71 -14.91
C PRO A 200 -18.33 22.01 -14.26
N PRO A 201 -19.49 21.93 -14.95
CA PRO A 201 -20.64 21.15 -14.48
C PRO A 201 -20.19 19.75 -14.03
N ARG A 202 -20.81 19.21 -12.97
CA ARG A 202 -20.44 17.91 -12.35
C ARG A 202 -20.03 16.91 -13.45
N LEU A 203 -18.74 16.69 -13.61
CA LEU A 203 -18.25 15.65 -14.51
C LEU A 203 -18.82 14.33 -13.94
N PRO A 204 -19.45 13.47 -14.75
CA PRO A 204 -19.92 12.17 -14.28
C PRO A 204 -18.78 11.41 -13.59
N GLY A 205 -18.90 11.22 -12.27
CA GLY A 205 -17.75 10.97 -11.39
C GLY A 205 -16.89 12.22 -11.28
N ALA A 206 -17.22 13.20 -10.45
CA ALA A 206 -16.41 14.43 -10.33
C ALA A 206 -15.09 14.13 -9.61
N ALA A 207 -14.07 14.98 -9.81
CA ALA A 207 -12.70 14.76 -9.36
C ALA A 207 -12.55 14.52 -7.86
N ASP A 208 -11.51 13.78 -7.47
CA ASP A 208 -11.33 13.34 -6.09
C ASP A 208 -10.47 14.36 -5.31
N ILE A 209 -9.61 15.11 -6.03
CA ILE A 209 -8.64 16.03 -5.43
C ILE A 209 -8.60 17.35 -6.21
N LEU A 210 -8.71 18.48 -5.50
CA LEU A 210 -8.35 19.81 -6.03
C LEU A 210 -6.94 20.16 -5.56
N HIS A 211 -6.00 20.31 -6.50
CA HIS A 211 -4.66 20.81 -6.23
C HIS A 211 -4.57 22.27 -6.66
N VAL A 212 -4.26 23.17 -5.73
CA VAL A 212 -4.11 24.61 -5.99
C VAL A 212 -2.64 25.00 -5.84
N ILE A 213 -2.07 25.57 -6.90
CA ILE A 213 -0.69 26.10 -6.91
C ILE A 213 -0.77 27.60 -7.03
N CYS A 214 -0.42 28.34 -5.97
CA CYS A 214 -0.56 29.79 -5.96
C CYS A 214 0.39 30.42 -4.94
N HIS A 215 0.85 31.65 -5.21
CA HIS A 215 1.56 32.43 -4.20
C HIS A 215 0.61 32.86 -3.08
N GLY A 216 1.09 32.70 -1.84
CA GLY A 216 0.48 33.31 -0.65
C GLY A 216 1.23 34.59 -0.30
N ARG A 217 0.50 35.67 -0.01
CA ARG A 217 1.05 36.90 0.58
C ARG A 217 0.40 37.16 1.92
N ARG A 218 1.22 37.32 2.95
CA ARG A 218 0.74 37.70 4.27
C ARG A 218 0.49 39.20 4.36
N GLU A 219 -0.69 39.56 4.85
CA GLU A 219 -1.02 40.92 5.26
C GLU A 219 -1.64 40.87 6.66
N MET A 220 -0.91 41.39 7.66
CA MET A 220 -1.30 41.36 9.08
C MET A 220 -1.62 39.93 9.58
N ASP A 221 -2.89 39.68 9.88
CA ASP A 221 -3.43 38.42 10.43
C ASP A 221 -4.16 37.57 9.36
N HIS A 222 -4.02 37.93 8.08
CA HIS A 222 -4.66 37.24 6.95
C HIS A 222 -3.63 36.83 5.89
N VAL A 223 -3.96 35.75 5.17
CA VAL A 223 -3.24 35.30 3.98
C VAL A 223 -4.06 35.63 2.75
N GLN A 224 -3.48 36.40 1.83
CA GLN A 224 -4.03 36.68 0.51
C GLN A 224 -3.45 35.71 -0.51
N LEU A 225 -4.26 35.30 -1.47
CA LEU A 225 -3.81 34.56 -2.64
C LEU A 225 -3.54 35.54 -3.78
N VAL A 226 -2.40 35.37 -4.45
CA VAL A 226 -2.05 36.20 -5.61
C VAL A 226 -2.62 35.55 -6.87
N LEU A 227 -3.74 36.09 -7.36
CA LEU A 227 -4.42 35.60 -8.57
C LEU A 227 -4.07 36.48 -9.77
N ASP A 228 -4.45 36.04 -10.98
CA ASP A 228 -4.32 36.82 -12.22
C ASP A 228 -4.97 38.22 -12.14
N ASP A 229 -6.09 38.33 -11.42
CA ASP A 229 -6.83 39.59 -11.24
C ASP A 229 -6.44 40.37 -9.96
N GLY A 230 -5.28 40.05 -9.39
CA GLY A 230 -4.69 40.70 -8.22
C GLY A 230 -4.77 39.87 -6.94
N GLU A 231 -4.34 40.50 -5.84
CA GLU A 231 -4.35 39.89 -4.51
C GLU A 231 -5.78 39.80 -3.98
N LYS A 232 -6.19 38.61 -3.53
CA LYS A 232 -7.52 38.37 -2.96
C LYS A 232 -7.41 37.76 -1.58
N ASP A 233 -8.32 38.17 -0.69
CA ASP A 233 -8.50 37.50 0.60
C ASP A 233 -8.84 36.01 0.42
N ALA A 234 -8.40 35.18 1.37
CA ALA A 234 -8.66 33.75 1.39
C ALA A 234 -10.15 33.41 1.24
N GLY A 235 -11.06 34.16 1.86
CA GLY A 235 -12.50 33.95 1.72
C GLY A 235 -13.01 34.21 0.30
N THR A 236 -12.47 35.23 -0.37
CA THR A 236 -12.83 35.54 -1.78
C THR A 236 -12.34 34.44 -2.71
N ALA A 237 -11.12 33.94 -2.50
CA ALA A 237 -10.58 32.84 -3.29
C ALA A 237 -11.35 31.52 -3.06
N SER A 238 -11.62 31.15 -1.81
CA SER A 238 -12.41 29.96 -1.47
C SER A 238 -13.84 30.04 -2.03
N HIS A 239 -14.47 31.21 -2.04
CA HIS A 239 -15.81 31.38 -2.62
C HIS A 239 -15.86 30.99 -4.11
N ARG A 240 -14.75 31.13 -4.86
CA ARG A 240 -14.71 30.69 -6.26
C ARG A 240 -14.90 29.17 -6.40
N VAL A 241 -14.46 28.39 -5.41
CA VAL A 241 -14.50 26.92 -5.43
C VAL A 241 -15.51 26.29 -4.47
N ALA A 242 -16.08 27.08 -3.55
CA ALA A 242 -16.91 26.61 -2.43
C ALA A 242 -18.06 25.68 -2.83
N SER A 243 -18.76 25.98 -3.92
CA SER A 243 -19.91 25.19 -4.38
C SER A 243 -19.61 23.72 -4.67
N ARG A 244 -18.32 23.34 -4.80
CA ARG A 244 -17.89 21.98 -5.14
C ARG A 244 -17.01 21.31 -4.09
N LEU A 245 -16.55 22.04 -3.07
CA LEU A 245 -15.63 21.47 -2.09
C LEU A 245 -16.21 20.25 -1.37
N CYS A 246 -17.54 20.23 -1.18
CA CYS A 246 -18.26 19.08 -0.62
C CYS A 246 -18.31 17.84 -1.54
N GLU A 247 -17.99 17.99 -2.84
CA GLU A 247 -17.92 16.89 -3.81
C GLU A 247 -16.51 16.27 -3.89
N LEU A 248 -15.51 16.87 -3.25
CA LEU A 248 -14.12 16.43 -3.26
C LEU A 248 -13.81 15.53 -2.06
N ASP A 249 -12.78 14.69 -2.17
CA ASP A 249 -12.19 13.95 -1.03
C ASP A 249 -11.06 14.74 -0.37
N LEU A 250 -10.37 15.62 -1.12
CA LEU A 250 -9.20 16.35 -0.65
C LEU A 250 -8.95 17.66 -1.41
N VAL A 251 -8.51 18.68 -0.68
CA VAL A 251 -7.85 19.87 -1.24
C VAL A 251 -6.36 19.84 -0.89
N VAL A 252 -5.48 20.07 -1.85
CA VAL A 252 -4.04 20.23 -1.65
C VAL A 252 -3.68 21.66 -2.04
N LEU A 253 -3.08 22.42 -1.13
CA LEU A 253 -2.68 23.81 -1.35
C LEU A 253 -1.15 23.91 -1.33
N ASP A 254 -0.55 24.08 -2.49
CA ASP A 254 0.83 24.57 -2.64
C ASP A 254 0.82 26.09 -2.57
N VAL A 255 0.41 26.59 -1.40
CA VAL A 255 0.31 28.00 -1.04
C VAL A 255 1.11 28.24 0.22
N CYS A 256 2.22 28.97 0.11
CA CYS A 256 3.05 29.31 1.27
C CYS A 256 2.22 29.93 2.39
N GLU A 257 2.44 29.48 3.63
CA GLU A 257 1.71 29.92 4.83
C GLU A 257 0.20 29.62 4.82
N GLY A 258 -0.28 28.78 3.89
CA GLY A 258 -1.71 28.50 3.73
C GLY A 258 -2.38 27.83 4.93
N ALA A 259 -1.61 27.17 5.79
CA ALA A 259 -2.06 26.55 7.04
C ALA A 259 -1.63 27.32 8.31
N GLN A 260 -1.13 28.54 8.20
CA GLN A 260 -0.68 29.27 9.38
C GLN A 260 -1.85 29.53 10.34
N ALA A 261 -1.65 29.25 11.63
CA ALA A 261 -2.64 29.53 12.65
C ALA A 261 -2.86 31.04 12.77
N THR A 262 -4.13 31.42 12.84
CA THR A 262 -4.60 32.81 12.90
C THR A 262 -5.63 32.94 14.04
N PRO A 263 -6.00 34.16 14.47
CA PRO A 263 -6.97 34.34 15.56
C PRO A 263 -8.31 33.64 15.33
N THR A 264 -8.70 33.47 14.07
CA THR A 264 -9.87 32.69 13.67
C THR A 264 -9.46 31.68 12.60
N ASP A 265 -9.96 30.44 12.62
CA ASP A 265 -9.63 29.44 11.59
C ASP A 265 -10.02 29.91 10.17
N LEU A 266 -10.98 30.81 10.11
CA LEU A 266 -11.45 31.47 8.91
C LEU A 266 -10.45 32.52 8.36
N SER A 267 -9.36 32.82 9.06
CA SER A 267 -8.36 33.78 8.58
C SER A 267 -7.24 33.13 7.76
N ASN A 268 -7.14 31.80 7.72
CA ASN A 268 -6.26 31.07 6.80
C ASN A 268 -7.05 30.32 5.71
N ILE A 269 -6.39 30.04 4.59
CA ILE A 269 -7.04 29.44 3.42
C ILE A 269 -7.44 27.98 3.67
N ALA A 270 -6.67 27.20 4.43
CA ALA A 270 -7.02 25.81 4.74
C ALA A 270 -8.33 25.72 5.54
N GLY A 271 -8.46 26.52 6.60
CA GLY A 271 -9.68 26.61 7.40
C GLY A 271 -10.85 27.18 6.62
N ARG A 272 -10.63 28.12 5.71
CA ARG A 272 -11.67 28.59 4.77
C ARG A 272 -12.15 27.48 3.82
N MET A 273 -11.26 26.64 3.30
CA MET A 273 -11.66 25.50 2.45
C MET A 273 -12.50 24.50 3.24
N ILE A 274 -12.08 24.14 4.46
CA ILE A 274 -12.84 23.24 5.35
C ILE A 274 -14.22 23.84 5.67
N ALA A 275 -14.27 25.10 6.11
CA ALA A 275 -15.51 25.80 6.44
C ALA A 275 -16.44 25.97 5.23
N SER A 276 -15.88 25.98 4.02
CA SER A 276 -16.63 26.06 2.75
C SER A 276 -17.06 24.68 2.21
N GLY A 277 -16.81 23.59 2.95
CA GLY A 277 -17.33 22.26 2.66
C GLY A 277 -16.28 21.21 2.30
N ALA A 278 -14.98 21.54 2.23
CA ALA A 278 -13.96 20.54 1.98
C ALA A 278 -13.84 19.57 3.18
N PRO A 279 -13.82 18.24 2.97
CA PRO A 279 -13.66 17.31 4.09
C PRO A 279 -12.24 17.30 4.66
N ALA A 280 -11.24 17.51 3.80
CA ALA A 280 -9.83 17.58 4.14
C ALA A 280 -9.10 18.65 3.32
N CYS A 281 -8.09 19.26 3.94
CA CYS A 281 -7.20 20.21 3.28
C CYS A 281 -5.76 20.00 3.76
N ILE A 282 -4.83 19.82 2.82
CA ILE A 282 -3.38 19.85 3.08
C ILE A 282 -2.86 21.22 2.69
N ALA A 283 -2.07 21.84 3.57
CA ALA A 283 -1.39 23.08 3.24
C ALA A 283 -0.09 23.23 4.07
N PRO A 284 0.94 23.91 3.56
CA PRO A 284 2.14 24.18 4.32
C PRO A 284 1.89 25.28 5.36
N ARG A 285 2.44 25.10 6.55
CA ARG A 285 2.33 26.07 7.66
C ARG A 285 3.19 27.31 7.44
N GLN A 286 4.34 27.13 6.78
CA GLN A 286 5.33 28.16 6.47
C GLN A 286 5.64 28.12 4.98
N LYS A 287 6.65 28.88 4.52
CA LYS A 287 7.17 28.73 3.16
C LYS A 287 7.61 27.29 2.90
N SER A 288 7.39 26.83 1.68
CA SER A 288 7.79 25.49 1.22
C SER A 288 8.66 25.66 -0.02
N SER A 289 9.80 24.98 -0.06
CA SER A 289 10.65 24.99 -1.25
C SER A 289 10.00 24.16 -2.37
N VAL A 290 10.33 24.46 -3.62
CA VAL A 290 9.85 23.68 -4.78
C VAL A 290 10.22 22.20 -4.63
N GLU A 291 11.43 21.91 -4.15
CA GLU A 291 11.89 20.54 -3.91
C GLU A 291 11.07 19.81 -2.84
N ALA A 292 10.72 20.50 -1.74
CA ALA A 292 9.88 19.94 -0.68
C ALA A 292 8.45 19.69 -1.16
N ALA A 293 7.84 20.65 -1.85
CA ALA A 293 6.50 20.54 -2.42
C ALA A 293 6.42 19.39 -3.43
N LYS A 294 7.40 19.30 -4.35
CA LYS A 294 7.51 18.20 -5.32
C LYS A 294 7.61 16.84 -4.63
N THR A 295 8.54 16.72 -3.67
CA THR A 295 8.80 15.45 -2.97
C THR A 295 7.58 15.00 -2.16
N PHE A 296 6.94 15.95 -1.48
CA PHE A 296 5.70 15.71 -0.75
C PHE A 296 4.58 15.25 -1.68
N SER A 297 4.28 16.02 -2.73
CA SER A 297 3.21 15.72 -3.69
C SER A 297 3.43 14.38 -4.39
N HIS A 298 4.65 14.08 -4.82
CA HIS A 298 4.98 12.77 -5.41
C HIS A 298 4.63 11.61 -4.50
N SER A 299 5.12 11.63 -3.25
CA SER A 299 4.88 10.54 -2.31
C SER A 299 3.43 10.47 -1.81
N LEU A 300 2.75 11.63 -1.70
CA LEU A 300 1.32 11.73 -1.42
C LEU A 300 0.50 11.02 -2.50
N TYR A 301 0.67 11.41 -3.77
CA TYR A 301 -0.09 10.82 -4.87
C TYR A 301 0.24 9.35 -5.11
N ALA A 302 1.50 8.94 -4.95
CA ALA A 302 1.89 7.54 -5.03
C ALA A 302 1.15 6.71 -3.97
N SER A 303 1.16 7.18 -2.72
CA SER A 303 0.47 6.50 -1.62
C SER A 303 -1.05 6.41 -1.82
N LEU A 304 -1.67 7.47 -2.32
CA LEU A 304 -3.11 7.47 -2.62
C LEU A 304 -3.44 6.54 -3.80
N ALA A 305 -2.58 6.48 -4.83
CA ALA A 305 -2.76 5.59 -5.98
C ALA A 305 -2.60 4.10 -5.60
N GLU A 306 -1.74 3.82 -4.61
CA GLU A 306 -1.60 2.50 -3.99
C GLU A 306 -2.80 2.11 -3.09
N GLY A 307 -3.78 3.00 -2.93
CA GLY A 307 -4.96 2.75 -2.11
C GLY A 307 -4.67 2.82 -0.61
N ARG A 308 -3.66 3.60 -0.18
CA ARG A 308 -3.45 3.90 1.24
C ARG A 308 -4.44 4.98 1.73
N SER A 309 -4.64 5.04 3.04
CA SER A 309 -5.47 6.06 3.68
C SER A 309 -4.89 7.47 3.50
N LEU A 310 -5.73 8.49 3.68
CA LEU A 310 -5.29 9.89 3.60
C LEU A 310 -4.21 10.20 4.64
N SER A 311 -4.36 9.70 5.88
CA SER A 311 -3.35 9.90 6.93
C SER A 311 -2.03 9.22 6.57
N ALA A 312 -2.06 7.99 6.06
CA ALA A 312 -0.86 7.28 5.63
C ALA A 312 -0.16 7.98 4.46
N ALA A 313 -0.93 8.52 3.50
CA ALA A 313 -0.37 9.26 2.37
C ALA A 313 0.33 10.56 2.81
N VAL A 314 -0.24 11.30 3.75
CA VAL A 314 0.42 12.49 4.33
C VAL A 314 1.67 12.11 5.10
N ALA A 315 1.63 11.04 5.90
CA ALA A 315 2.79 10.56 6.64
C ALA A 315 3.94 10.13 5.70
N ASN A 316 3.62 9.44 4.61
CA ASN A 316 4.60 9.09 3.58
C ASN A 316 5.18 10.32 2.89
N GLY A 317 4.34 11.30 2.54
CA GLY A 317 4.78 12.59 2.01
C GLY A 317 5.76 13.31 2.93
N ARG A 318 5.44 13.39 4.22
CA ARG A 318 6.32 13.97 5.24
C ARG A 318 7.62 13.18 5.39
N ALA A 319 7.54 11.85 5.43
CA ALA A 319 8.71 10.98 5.52
C ALA A 319 9.65 11.13 4.30
N ALA A 320 9.09 11.27 3.10
CA ALA A 320 9.86 11.52 1.88
C ALA A 320 10.59 12.86 1.94
N VAL A 321 9.93 13.94 2.40
CA VAL A 321 10.58 15.24 2.63
C VAL A 321 11.67 15.13 3.70
N CYS A 322 11.44 14.37 4.78
CA CYS A 322 12.46 14.10 5.79
C CYS A 322 13.69 13.41 5.19
N GLY A 323 13.48 12.50 4.22
CA GLY A 323 14.53 11.79 3.50
C GLY A 323 15.41 12.67 2.60
N LEU A 324 14.96 13.88 2.23
CA LEU A 324 15.81 14.85 1.52
C LEU A 324 17.02 15.27 2.37
N ALA A 325 16.92 15.19 3.70
CA ALA A 325 17.96 15.63 4.64
C ALA A 325 18.46 17.06 4.36
N VAL A 326 17.58 17.92 3.82
CA VAL A 326 17.89 19.33 3.53
C VAL A 326 17.57 20.17 4.75
N ALA A 327 18.60 20.85 5.24
CA ALA A 327 18.61 21.67 6.44
C ALA A 327 17.74 22.94 6.41
N HIS A 328 17.06 23.23 5.31
CA HIS A 328 16.39 24.52 5.12
C HIS A 328 15.03 24.59 5.82
N PRO A 329 14.64 25.73 6.45
CA PRO A 329 13.31 25.89 7.06
C PRO A 329 12.16 25.58 6.10
N ASP A 330 12.32 25.93 4.82
CA ASP A 330 11.30 25.70 3.80
C ASP A 330 11.27 24.24 3.30
N THR A 331 12.17 23.38 3.76
CA THR A 331 12.24 21.94 3.43
C THR A 331 12.01 21.06 4.67
N ARG A 332 11.42 21.61 5.74
CA ARG A 332 11.11 20.80 6.93
C ARG A 332 9.92 19.88 6.68
N TRP A 333 10.10 18.60 7.04
CA TRP A 333 9.12 17.53 6.83
C TRP A 333 7.77 17.78 7.50
N ASN A 334 7.77 18.45 8.64
CA ASN A 334 6.57 18.76 9.43
C ASN A 334 5.80 19.99 8.93
N ASN A 335 6.14 20.53 7.76
CA ASN A 335 5.54 21.76 7.26
C ASN A 335 4.14 21.55 6.65
N HIS A 336 3.89 20.41 5.98
CA HIS A 336 2.61 20.12 5.32
C HIS A 336 1.60 19.55 6.32
N LEU A 337 0.60 20.36 6.67
CA LEU A 337 -0.40 20.05 7.70
C LEU A 337 -1.67 19.49 7.07
N LEU A 338 -2.18 18.37 7.60
CA LEU A 338 -3.49 17.84 7.24
C LEU A 338 -4.56 18.37 8.19
N HIS A 339 -5.50 19.14 7.65
CA HIS A 339 -6.69 19.61 8.34
C HIS A 339 -7.91 18.82 7.88
N ILE A 340 -8.82 18.54 8.81
CA ILE A 340 -10.08 17.84 8.55
C ILE A 340 -11.26 18.60 9.17
N GLY A 341 -12.41 18.50 8.51
CA GLY A 341 -13.68 19.01 9.04
C GLY A 341 -14.34 18.06 10.04
N ASP A 342 -14.16 16.76 9.85
CA ASP A 342 -14.82 15.71 10.64
C ASP A 342 -13.92 14.48 10.81
N LEU A 343 -14.12 13.71 11.89
CA LEU A 343 -13.32 12.51 12.21
C LEU A 343 -13.50 11.39 11.18
N GLU A 344 -14.67 11.30 10.53
CA GLU A 344 -14.96 10.26 9.53
C GLU A 344 -14.05 10.39 8.29
N THR A 345 -13.56 11.60 8.01
CA THR A 345 -12.62 11.86 6.90
C THR A 345 -11.36 10.99 7.00
N VAL A 346 -10.86 10.73 8.22
CA VAL A 346 -9.67 9.91 8.46
C VAL A 346 -9.98 8.53 9.04
N ALA A 347 -11.26 8.24 9.33
CA ALA A 347 -11.70 6.88 9.62
C ALA A 347 -11.82 6.03 8.34
N ARG A 348 -11.91 6.66 7.16
CA ARG A 348 -11.93 5.99 5.86
C ARG A 348 -10.58 5.32 5.55
N GLU A 349 -10.63 4.04 5.19
CA GLU A 349 -9.43 3.25 4.88
C GLU A 349 -8.67 3.73 3.64
N ALA A 350 -9.36 4.10 2.56
CA ALA A 350 -8.71 4.65 1.37
C ALA A 350 -9.66 5.45 0.46
N ILE A 351 -9.09 6.38 -0.32
CA ILE A 351 -9.83 7.14 -1.35
C ILE A 351 -10.08 6.23 -2.57
N ILE A 352 -9.03 5.56 -3.03
CA ILE A 352 -9.08 4.59 -4.14
C ILE A 352 -9.24 3.20 -3.59
N LYS A 353 -10.03 2.38 -4.29
CA LYS A 353 -10.12 0.95 -4.05
C LYS A 353 -8.71 0.35 -4.22
N PRO A 354 -8.15 -0.32 -3.20
CA PRO A 354 -6.88 -0.99 -3.33
C PRO A 354 -6.90 -1.91 -4.55
N ARG A 355 -5.83 -1.85 -5.33
CA ARG A 355 -5.62 -2.81 -6.42
C ARG A 355 -5.56 -4.20 -5.83
N TRP A 356 -6.12 -5.15 -6.54
CA TRP A 356 -6.12 -6.52 -6.07
C TRP A 356 -4.70 -7.07 -5.98
N ALA A 357 -4.41 -7.74 -4.87
CA ALA A 357 -3.26 -8.59 -4.70
C ALA A 357 -3.71 -9.91 -4.05
N PRO A 358 -2.97 -11.02 -4.25
CA PRO A 358 -3.21 -12.24 -3.50
C PRO A 358 -3.13 -12.00 -1.98
N SER A 359 -3.88 -12.78 -1.22
CA SER A 359 -3.97 -12.61 0.22
C SER A 359 -2.60 -12.76 0.90
N GLY A 360 -2.26 -11.81 1.76
CA GLY A 360 -1.00 -11.82 2.52
C GLY A 360 0.21 -11.25 1.78
N TRP A 361 0.03 -10.71 0.57
CA TRP A 361 1.10 -10.02 -0.14
C TRP A 361 1.35 -8.62 0.45
N PRO A 362 2.62 -8.14 0.42
CA PRO A 362 2.93 -6.74 0.67
C PRO A 362 2.36 -5.85 -0.47
N THR A 363 2.34 -4.53 -0.27
CA THR A 363 1.91 -3.60 -1.33
C THR A 363 2.96 -3.57 -2.43
N GLY A 364 2.57 -3.85 -3.67
CA GLY A 364 3.44 -3.72 -4.84
C GLY A 364 3.55 -2.27 -5.34
N ALA A 365 4.60 -1.98 -6.10
CA ALA A 365 4.69 -0.75 -6.89
C ALA A 365 3.57 -0.68 -7.94
N VAL A 366 3.35 0.51 -8.52
CA VAL A 366 2.24 0.77 -9.44
C VAL A 366 2.20 -0.23 -10.61
N ASP A 367 3.34 -0.58 -11.20
CA ASP A 367 3.44 -1.51 -12.32
C ASP A 367 3.07 -2.95 -11.93
N ALA A 368 3.55 -3.44 -10.80
CA ALA A 368 3.20 -4.74 -10.25
C ALA A 368 1.71 -4.81 -9.88
N ALA A 369 1.17 -3.76 -9.27
CA ALA A 369 -0.23 -3.68 -8.89
C ALA A 369 -1.17 -3.63 -10.11
N ASP A 370 -0.80 -2.89 -11.17
CA ASP A 370 -1.52 -2.90 -12.46
C ASP A 370 -1.55 -4.31 -13.06
N PHE A 371 -0.39 -4.98 -13.04
CA PHE A 371 -0.22 -6.32 -13.56
C PHE A 371 -1.07 -7.35 -12.82
N LEU A 372 -1.12 -7.29 -11.48
CA LEU A 372 -1.94 -8.19 -10.67
C LEU A 372 -3.45 -7.97 -10.93
N GLU A 373 -3.90 -6.72 -11.03
CA GLU A 373 -5.28 -6.38 -11.39
C GLU A 373 -5.61 -6.91 -12.80
N MET A 374 -4.68 -6.81 -13.76
CA MET A 374 -4.83 -7.38 -15.10
C MET A 374 -5.01 -8.90 -15.03
N ALA A 375 -4.19 -9.61 -14.25
CA ALA A 375 -4.32 -11.05 -14.04
C ALA A 375 -5.67 -11.45 -13.43
N LEU A 376 -6.15 -10.70 -12.42
CA LEU A 376 -7.50 -10.89 -11.87
C LEU A 376 -8.58 -10.70 -12.94
N ASN A 377 -8.46 -9.67 -13.77
CA ASN A 377 -9.43 -9.38 -14.83
C ASN A 377 -9.44 -10.48 -15.89
N ILE A 378 -8.27 -11.01 -16.28
CA ILE A 378 -8.16 -12.19 -17.15
C ILE A 378 -8.86 -13.41 -16.51
N ALA A 379 -8.62 -13.67 -15.23
CA ALA A 379 -9.26 -14.75 -14.49
C ALA A 379 -10.79 -14.61 -14.42
N LYS A 380 -11.30 -13.40 -14.21
CA LYS A 380 -12.75 -13.11 -14.21
C LYS A 380 -13.37 -13.25 -15.59
N ARG A 381 -12.74 -12.67 -16.63
CA ARG A 381 -13.20 -12.76 -18.03
C ARG A 381 -13.32 -14.22 -18.48
N SER A 382 -12.34 -15.03 -18.11
CA SER A 382 -12.33 -16.47 -18.39
C SER A 382 -13.21 -17.31 -17.43
N ARG A 383 -13.87 -16.71 -16.43
CA ARG A 383 -14.66 -17.40 -15.40
C ARG A 383 -13.87 -18.50 -14.66
N ALA A 384 -12.65 -18.19 -14.26
CA ALA A 384 -11.75 -19.10 -13.55
C ALA A 384 -12.29 -19.65 -12.24
N GLY A 385 -12.83 -18.73 -11.42
CA GLY A 385 -13.10 -19.00 -10.02
C GLY A 385 -11.88 -18.89 -9.10
N PHE A 386 -10.69 -18.57 -9.63
CA PHE A 386 -9.44 -18.37 -8.87
C PHE A 386 -8.42 -17.54 -9.67
N VAL A 387 -7.33 -17.09 -9.02
CA VAL A 387 -6.15 -16.49 -9.68
C VAL A 387 -4.90 -17.30 -9.32
N GLY A 388 -4.06 -17.62 -10.30
CA GLY A 388 -2.89 -18.50 -10.19
C GLY A 388 -1.81 -18.13 -11.21
N LEU A 389 -0.73 -18.90 -11.27
CA LEU A 389 0.40 -18.65 -12.18
C LEU A 389 0.00 -18.58 -13.66
N GLU A 390 -1.00 -19.34 -14.07
CA GLU A 390 -1.51 -19.32 -15.44
C GLU A 390 -2.14 -17.98 -15.82
N HIS A 391 -2.72 -17.27 -14.85
CA HIS A 391 -3.32 -15.96 -15.07
C HIS A 391 -2.26 -14.87 -15.05
N LEU A 392 -1.20 -15.02 -14.23
CA LEU A 392 -0.03 -14.15 -14.28
C LEU A 392 0.70 -14.29 -15.63
N ALA A 393 0.85 -15.51 -16.15
CA ALA A 393 1.46 -15.76 -17.44
C ALA A 393 0.73 -15.07 -18.59
N LEU A 394 -0.61 -15.20 -18.65
CA LEU A 394 -1.41 -14.48 -19.66
C LEU A 394 -1.34 -12.97 -19.48
N ALA A 395 -1.34 -12.47 -18.24
CA ALA A 395 -1.17 -11.04 -18.00
C ALA A 395 0.19 -10.55 -18.50
N LEU A 396 1.24 -11.38 -18.41
CA LEU A 396 2.58 -10.98 -18.87
C LEU A 396 2.63 -10.82 -20.38
N GLU A 397 1.94 -11.69 -21.12
CA GLU A 397 1.78 -11.60 -22.58
C GLU A 397 1.05 -10.32 -23.01
N GLU A 398 0.06 -9.85 -22.23
CA GLU A 398 -0.70 -8.62 -22.49
C GLU A 398 -0.02 -7.35 -21.93
N SER A 399 1.00 -7.49 -21.06
CA SER A 399 1.64 -6.37 -20.38
C SER A 399 2.95 -5.94 -21.03
N ASP A 400 3.19 -4.63 -21.04
CA ASP A 400 4.47 -4.03 -21.43
C ASP A 400 5.35 -3.73 -20.20
N GLY A 401 6.68 -3.75 -20.39
CA GLY A 401 7.66 -3.39 -19.37
C GLY A 401 8.13 -4.56 -18.50
N GLY A 402 8.56 -4.24 -17.28
CA GLY A 402 8.99 -5.21 -16.28
C GLY A 402 10.43 -5.71 -16.39
N GLY A 403 11.32 -5.06 -17.16
CA GLY A 403 12.75 -5.43 -17.20
C GLY A 403 13.09 -6.68 -18.04
N GLU A 404 14.32 -7.17 -17.85
CA GLU A 404 14.90 -8.27 -18.66
C GLU A 404 14.24 -9.62 -18.37
N THR A 405 13.97 -9.94 -17.10
CA THR A 405 13.36 -11.22 -16.71
C THR A 405 11.95 -11.30 -17.28
N CYS A 406 11.18 -10.22 -17.20
CA CYS A 406 9.85 -10.15 -17.82
C CYS A 406 9.93 -10.27 -19.34
N ALA A 407 10.88 -9.60 -20.00
CA ALA A 407 11.06 -9.69 -21.44
C ALA A 407 11.35 -11.14 -21.89
N TYR A 408 12.24 -11.84 -21.18
CA TYR A 408 12.56 -13.23 -21.45
C TYR A 408 11.38 -14.16 -21.17
N ALA A 409 10.72 -14.02 -20.01
CA ALA A 409 9.57 -14.83 -19.64
C ALA A 409 8.43 -14.66 -20.67
N ARG A 410 8.14 -13.43 -21.09
CA ARG A 410 7.16 -13.12 -22.14
C ARG A 410 7.52 -13.79 -23.46
N PHE A 411 8.78 -13.75 -23.87
CA PHE A 411 9.26 -14.41 -25.08
C PHE A 411 9.07 -15.95 -25.03
N ILE A 412 9.35 -16.58 -23.90
CA ILE A 412 9.15 -18.03 -23.74
C ILE A 412 7.65 -18.37 -23.72
N LEU A 413 6.85 -17.62 -22.95
CA LEU A 413 5.41 -17.87 -22.80
C LEU A 413 4.65 -17.67 -24.10
N SER A 414 4.99 -16.63 -24.90
CA SER A 414 4.38 -16.42 -26.23
C SER A 414 4.56 -17.59 -27.22
N ARG A 415 5.50 -18.51 -26.96
CA ARG A 415 5.74 -19.73 -27.75
C ARG A 415 5.05 -20.96 -27.17
N CYS A 416 4.63 -20.87 -25.91
CA CYS A 416 3.74 -21.82 -25.29
C CYS A 416 2.33 -21.48 -25.79
N GLY A 417 1.58 -22.44 -26.34
CA GLY A 417 0.17 -22.20 -26.70
C GLY A 417 -0.67 -21.80 -25.46
N ASP A 418 -1.98 -21.62 -25.62
CA ASP A 418 -2.85 -21.18 -24.51
C ASP A 418 -2.68 -22.03 -23.24
N VAL A 419 -1.94 -21.45 -22.28
CA VAL A 419 -1.52 -22.02 -21.01
C VAL A 419 -2.76 -22.33 -20.17
N THR A 420 -3.76 -21.44 -20.17
CA THR A 420 -4.98 -21.61 -19.40
C THR A 420 -5.89 -22.70 -19.97
N THR A 421 -6.04 -22.77 -21.29
CA THR A 421 -6.82 -23.83 -21.93
C THR A 421 -6.21 -25.19 -21.64
N SER A 422 -4.87 -25.31 -21.67
CA SER A 422 -4.19 -26.57 -21.40
C SER A 422 -4.40 -27.07 -19.97
N LEU A 423 -4.41 -26.17 -18.98
CA LEU A 423 -4.55 -26.52 -17.56
C LEU A 423 -5.99 -26.72 -17.11
N ARG A 424 -6.94 -26.00 -17.71
CA ARG A 424 -8.37 -26.16 -17.40
C ARG A 424 -9.05 -27.35 -18.05
N ARG A 425 -8.43 -27.98 -19.06
CA ARG A 425 -9.01 -29.10 -19.79
C ARG A 425 -9.32 -30.28 -18.85
N GLY A 426 -10.55 -30.32 -18.34
CA GLY A 426 -11.03 -31.39 -17.45
C GLY A 426 -11.60 -30.90 -16.12
N LEU A 427 -11.34 -29.65 -15.74
CA LEU A 427 -11.96 -29.01 -14.58
C LEU A 427 -13.36 -28.48 -14.93
N THR A 428 -14.34 -28.83 -14.11
CA THR A 428 -15.74 -28.44 -14.29
C THR A 428 -16.19 -27.53 -13.14
N PRO A 429 -16.83 -26.38 -13.42
CA PRO A 429 -17.36 -25.50 -12.39
C PRO A 429 -18.51 -26.13 -11.60
N MET A 430 -18.52 -25.93 -10.28
CA MET A 430 -19.63 -26.26 -9.39
C MET A 430 -20.46 -25.00 -9.10
N ALA A 431 -21.69 -24.95 -9.62
CA ALA A 431 -22.56 -23.77 -9.51
C ALA A 431 -22.88 -23.34 -8.07
N GLU A 432 -22.85 -24.28 -7.12
CA GLU A 432 -23.16 -24.04 -5.70
C GLU A 432 -21.97 -23.46 -4.91
N ARG A 433 -20.78 -23.32 -5.53
CA ARG A 433 -19.57 -22.87 -4.86
C ARG A 433 -19.14 -21.48 -5.36
N SER A 434 -18.75 -20.63 -4.44
CA SER A 434 -18.30 -19.26 -4.72
C SER A 434 -16.81 -19.22 -5.11
N PRO A 435 -16.43 -18.39 -6.10
CA PRO A 435 -15.04 -18.12 -6.46
C PRO A 435 -14.14 -17.74 -5.28
N ASP A 436 -12.90 -18.22 -5.29
CA ASP A 436 -11.85 -17.79 -4.37
C ASP A 436 -10.82 -16.94 -5.12
N TRP A 437 -10.98 -15.62 -5.03
CA TRP A 437 -10.05 -14.66 -5.64
C TRP A 437 -8.85 -14.34 -4.73
N SER A 438 -8.62 -15.06 -3.63
CA SER A 438 -7.51 -14.77 -2.71
C SER A 438 -6.13 -15.22 -3.21
N GLY A 439 -6.08 -15.85 -4.40
CA GLY A 439 -4.87 -16.44 -4.97
C GLY A 439 -4.68 -17.90 -4.57
N THR A 440 -4.03 -18.69 -5.43
CA THR A 440 -3.66 -20.08 -5.12
C THR A 440 -2.69 -20.14 -3.93
N PRO A 441 -2.57 -21.30 -3.26
CA PRO A 441 -1.55 -21.52 -2.24
C PRO A 441 -0.14 -21.07 -2.67
N ARG A 442 0.30 -21.40 -3.89
CA ARG A 442 1.61 -20.98 -4.43
C ARG A 442 1.76 -19.46 -4.48
N LEU A 443 0.73 -18.75 -4.96
CA LEU A 443 0.77 -17.28 -4.96
C LEU A 443 0.93 -16.76 -3.53
N LYS A 444 0.17 -17.26 -2.56
CA LYS A 444 0.28 -16.84 -1.16
C LYS A 444 1.70 -17.05 -0.62
N ASP A 445 2.35 -18.15 -0.97
CA ASP A 445 3.73 -18.44 -0.56
C ASP A 445 4.75 -17.46 -1.18
N TYR A 446 4.54 -16.99 -2.41
CA TYR A 446 5.40 -15.95 -2.99
C TYR A 446 5.34 -14.63 -2.21
N GLY A 447 4.16 -14.27 -1.68
CA GLY A 447 3.98 -13.04 -0.91
C GLY A 447 4.94 -12.93 0.28
N ILE A 448 5.30 -14.07 0.90
CA ILE A 448 6.25 -14.14 2.02
C ILE A 448 7.67 -13.71 1.61
N ASN A 449 8.02 -13.90 0.33
CA ASN A 449 9.36 -13.62 -0.20
C ASN A 449 9.45 -12.27 -0.95
N LEU A 450 8.35 -11.50 -0.98
CA LEU A 450 8.32 -10.16 -1.55
C LEU A 450 8.49 -9.10 -0.45
N SER A 451 9.12 -7.98 -0.80
CA SER A 451 9.23 -6.80 0.07
C SER A 451 8.17 -5.76 -0.27
N GLU A 452 7.85 -4.88 0.67
CA GLU A 452 7.02 -3.68 0.39
C GLU A 452 7.60 -2.88 -0.78
N GLY A 453 6.74 -2.48 -1.72
CA GLY A 453 7.11 -1.73 -2.92
C GLY A 453 7.78 -2.57 -4.02
N PHE A 454 7.63 -3.90 -4.03
CA PHE A 454 8.18 -4.74 -5.11
C PHE A 454 7.63 -4.34 -6.49
N ASP A 455 8.49 -4.35 -7.51
CA ASP A 455 8.13 -4.06 -8.90
C ASP A 455 7.82 -5.35 -9.68
N LEU A 456 7.38 -5.20 -10.94
CA LEU A 456 7.02 -6.34 -11.78
C LEU A 456 8.21 -7.27 -12.06
N GLU A 457 9.41 -6.71 -12.20
CA GLU A 457 10.65 -7.46 -12.44
C GLU A 457 11.02 -8.34 -11.23
N ALA A 458 10.91 -7.82 -10.01
CA ALA A 458 11.16 -8.57 -8.78
C ALA A 458 10.21 -9.76 -8.64
N LEU A 459 8.93 -9.57 -8.97
CA LEU A 459 7.94 -10.65 -8.98
C LEU A 459 8.32 -11.76 -9.96
N TRP A 460 8.65 -11.42 -11.21
CA TRP A 460 8.99 -12.42 -12.22
C TRP A 460 10.35 -13.08 -11.97
N ARG A 461 11.31 -12.39 -11.35
CA ARG A 461 12.54 -13.02 -10.84
C ARG A 461 12.21 -14.10 -9.82
N LEU A 462 11.33 -13.83 -8.86
CA LEU A 462 10.91 -14.81 -7.87
C LEU A 462 10.28 -16.04 -8.55
N ILE A 463 9.29 -15.82 -9.43
CA ILE A 463 8.60 -16.90 -10.16
C ILE A 463 9.60 -17.75 -10.99
N CYS A 464 10.49 -17.11 -11.76
CA CYS A 464 11.45 -17.80 -12.62
C CYS A 464 12.57 -18.50 -11.84
N SER A 465 12.88 -18.03 -10.62
CA SER A 465 13.89 -18.63 -9.75
C SER A 465 13.40 -19.86 -9.00
N GLU A 466 12.08 -20.06 -8.91
CA GLU A 466 11.52 -21.22 -8.24
C GLU A 466 11.98 -22.50 -8.96
N ARG A 467 12.39 -23.50 -8.18
CA ARG A 467 12.85 -24.77 -8.74
C ARG A 467 11.71 -25.39 -9.57
N HIS A 468 10.52 -25.54 -9.01
CA HIS A 468 9.45 -26.23 -9.73
C HIS A 468 8.14 -25.46 -9.68
N ASN A 469 7.58 -25.21 -10.86
CA ASN A 469 6.21 -24.75 -11.04
C ASN A 469 5.68 -25.19 -12.41
N ILE A 470 4.38 -25.01 -12.58
CA ILE A 470 3.67 -25.41 -13.79
C ILE A 470 4.13 -24.69 -15.06
N LEU A 471 4.66 -23.47 -14.95
CA LEU A 471 5.15 -22.72 -16.12
C LEU A 471 6.42 -23.36 -16.68
N HIS A 472 7.31 -23.85 -15.81
CA HIS A 472 8.48 -24.62 -16.25
C HIS A 472 8.08 -25.89 -17.02
N GLU A 473 7.08 -26.62 -16.53
CA GLU A 473 6.58 -27.82 -17.20
C GLU A 473 5.98 -27.52 -18.58
N ILE A 474 5.23 -26.43 -18.70
CA ILE A 474 4.61 -26.03 -19.98
C ILE A 474 5.65 -25.47 -20.96
N SER A 475 6.69 -24.79 -20.47
CA SER A 475 7.79 -24.28 -21.29
C SER A 475 8.73 -25.37 -21.85
N GLY A 476 8.61 -26.60 -21.32
CA GLY A 476 9.41 -27.75 -21.74
C GLY A 476 10.92 -27.48 -21.64
N ASN A 477 11.68 -27.89 -22.66
CA ASN A 477 13.14 -27.76 -22.70
C ASN A 477 13.65 -26.30 -22.83
N THR A 478 12.78 -25.34 -23.12
CA THR A 478 13.14 -23.91 -23.18
C THR A 478 12.91 -23.28 -21.81
N SER A 479 13.78 -23.62 -20.86
CA SER A 479 13.54 -23.33 -19.45
C SER A 479 13.43 -21.83 -19.16
N LEU A 480 12.29 -21.42 -18.59
CA LEU A 480 12.09 -20.10 -17.97
C LEU A 480 13.14 -19.77 -16.90
N ARG A 481 13.85 -20.77 -16.34
CA ARG A 481 14.92 -20.53 -15.35
C ARG A 481 16.13 -19.79 -15.92
N ARG A 482 16.31 -19.78 -17.25
CA ARG A 482 17.37 -19.00 -17.91
C ARG A 482 17.12 -17.48 -17.90
N ALA A 483 15.96 -17.03 -17.42
CA ALA A 483 15.57 -15.63 -17.33
C ALA A 483 16.28 -14.85 -16.21
N THR A 484 16.94 -15.53 -15.25
CA THR A 484 17.63 -14.85 -14.15
C THR A 484 19.02 -14.38 -14.62
N PRO A 485 19.37 -13.09 -14.50
CA PRO A 485 20.69 -12.63 -14.88
C PRO A 485 21.73 -13.18 -13.91
N SER A 486 22.56 -14.14 -14.36
CA SER A 486 23.90 -14.26 -13.82
C SER A 486 24.72 -13.10 -14.41
N THR A 487 25.27 -12.24 -13.56
CA THR A 487 26.22 -11.18 -13.92
C THR A 487 27.23 -11.66 -14.98
N VAL A 488 27.09 -11.28 -16.25
CA VAL A 488 28.20 -11.29 -17.22
C VAL A 488 28.00 -10.21 -18.29
N THR A 489 29.04 -9.42 -18.47
CA THR A 489 29.35 -8.51 -19.58
C THR A 489 29.13 -9.13 -20.95
N HIS A 490 28.72 -8.29 -21.91
CA HIS A 490 28.63 -8.58 -23.34
C HIS A 490 29.86 -9.35 -23.86
N GLU A 491 29.66 -10.55 -24.43
CA GLU A 491 30.29 -11.00 -25.69
C GLU A 491 29.79 -12.39 -26.12
N THR A 492 29.34 -12.44 -27.38
CA THR A 492 29.40 -13.52 -28.37
C THR A 492 28.95 -14.97 -28.05
N HIS A 493 28.12 -15.50 -28.96
CA HIS A 493 27.86 -16.91 -29.24
C HIS A 493 28.90 -17.90 -28.68
N SER A 494 28.59 -18.52 -27.54
CA SER A 494 29.17 -19.80 -27.16
C SER A 494 28.10 -20.64 -26.47
N GLU A 495 28.10 -21.95 -26.74
CA GLU A 495 27.27 -22.94 -26.07
C GLU A 495 27.61 -22.95 -24.57
N PHE A 496 26.95 -22.09 -23.79
CA PHE A 496 27.08 -22.08 -22.34
C PHE A 496 26.33 -23.27 -21.75
N LYS A 497 27.08 -24.34 -21.42
CA LYS A 497 26.66 -25.36 -20.46
C LYS A 497 26.63 -24.73 -19.07
N TYR A 498 25.44 -24.37 -18.61
CA TYR A 498 25.19 -24.15 -17.19
C TYR A 498 25.19 -25.51 -16.49
N THR A 499 26.21 -25.77 -15.68
CA THR A 499 26.11 -26.75 -14.58
C THR A 499 25.26 -26.11 -13.49
N PRO A 500 24.08 -26.68 -13.16
CA PRO A 500 23.38 -26.24 -11.97
C PRO A 500 24.32 -26.45 -10.79
N ASP A 501 24.26 -25.56 -9.80
CA ASP A 501 24.84 -25.81 -8.47
C ASP A 501 24.03 -26.96 -7.85
N CYS A 502 24.28 -28.16 -8.38
CA CYS A 502 23.85 -29.43 -7.85
C CYS A 502 24.87 -29.70 -6.76
N GLY A 503 24.56 -29.30 -5.53
CA GLY A 503 24.90 -30.21 -4.46
C GLY A 503 24.25 -31.55 -4.84
N ASP A 504 25.08 -32.52 -5.25
CA ASP A 504 24.78 -33.95 -5.30
C ASP A 504 24.45 -34.46 -3.89
N GLU A 505 23.53 -33.80 -3.18
CA GLU A 505 22.88 -34.42 -2.04
C GLU A 505 21.88 -35.41 -2.64
N ALA A 506 22.18 -36.70 -2.48
CA ALA A 506 21.24 -37.76 -2.77
C ALA A 506 19.96 -37.51 -1.97
N TYR A 507 18.96 -36.92 -2.61
CA TYR A 507 17.69 -36.63 -1.98
C TYR A 507 17.04 -37.95 -1.55
N GLY A 508 16.47 -37.94 -0.34
CA GLY A 508 15.73 -39.09 0.19
C GLY A 508 14.49 -39.41 -0.65
N PRO A 509 13.78 -40.51 -0.37
CA PRO A 509 12.51 -40.78 -1.04
C PRO A 509 11.50 -39.65 -0.77
N PRO A 510 10.64 -39.28 -1.74
CA PRO A 510 9.61 -38.27 -1.56
C PRO A 510 8.77 -38.47 -0.31
N GLU A 511 8.67 -37.45 0.55
CA GLU A 511 7.87 -37.46 1.77
C GLU A 511 6.52 -36.76 1.58
N CYS A 512 6.37 -35.96 0.53
CA CYS A 512 5.17 -35.20 0.26
C CYS A 512 4.90 -35.05 -1.25
N LEU A 513 3.69 -34.59 -1.56
CA LEU A 513 3.22 -34.29 -2.90
C LEU A 513 2.78 -32.82 -2.95
N GLN A 514 3.08 -32.11 -4.03
CA GLN A 514 2.58 -30.76 -4.26
C GLN A 514 1.68 -30.72 -5.48
N VAL A 515 0.51 -30.09 -5.37
CA VAL A 515 -0.38 -29.87 -6.52
C VAL A 515 0.24 -28.85 -7.47
N GLU A 516 0.27 -29.15 -8.77
CA GLU A 516 0.83 -28.30 -9.82
C GLU A 516 -0.28 -27.77 -10.74
N GLY A 517 -0.48 -26.45 -10.72
CA GLY A 517 -1.49 -25.75 -11.51
C GLY A 517 -2.92 -25.84 -10.97
N GLY A 518 -3.82 -25.04 -11.55
CA GLY A 518 -5.22 -24.99 -11.15
C GLY A 518 -5.45 -24.32 -9.79
N PRO A 519 -6.68 -24.39 -9.23
CA PRO A 519 -7.06 -23.62 -8.04
C PRO A 519 -6.38 -24.07 -6.74
N GLU A 520 -5.74 -25.25 -6.72
CA GLU A 520 -4.98 -25.74 -5.57
C GLU A 520 -3.46 -25.68 -5.81
N ASP A 521 -2.98 -25.00 -6.86
CA ASP A 521 -1.55 -24.89 -7.18
C ASP A 521 -0.72 -24.49 -5.95
N GLY A 522 0.33 -25.24 -5.67
CA GLY A 522 1.20 -25.07 -4.50
C GLY A 522 0.74 -25.81 -3.24
N ARG A 523 -0.47 -26.38 -3.19
CA ARG A 523 -0.96 -27.15 -2.03
C ARG A 523 -0.04 -28.34 -1.77
N VAL A 524 0.53 -28.39 -0.57
CA VAL A 524 1.36 -29.51 -0.11
C VAL A 524 0.50 -30.55 0.61
N ILE A 525 0.69 -31.81 0.23
CA ILE A 525 0.02 -32.99 0.78
C ILE A 525 1.11 -33.83 1.44
N ILE A 526 0.97 -34.10 2.73
CA ILE A 526 1.89 -34.93 3.51
C ILE A 526 1.12 -36.20 3.91
N PRO A 527 1.09 -37.23 3.05
CA PRO A 527 0.31 -38.42 3.28
C PRO A 527 1.01 -39.40 4.23
N LYS A 528 0.22 -40.07 5.07
CA LYS A 528 0.68 -41.18 5.91
C LYS A 528 0.51 -42.52 5.17
N PRO A 529 1.31 -43.55 5.50
CA PRO A 529 1.10 -44.89 4.97
C PRO A 529 -0.35 -45.38 5.13
N GLY A 530 -0.93 -45.86 4.03
CA GLY A 530 -2.33 -46.32 3.93
C GLY A 530 -3.33 -45.21 3.57
N GLU A 531 -2.95 -43.94 3.59
CA GLU A 531 -3.85 -42.85 3.20
C GLU A 531 -4.08 -42.80 1.69
N ILE A 532 -5.32 -42.53 1.32
CA ILE A 532 -5.73 -42.47 -0.08
C ILE A 532 -5.80 -41.01 -0.54
N ILE A 533 -5.36 -40.78 -1.77
CA ILE A 533 -5.48 -39.50 -2.48
C ILE A 533 -6.50 -39.69 -3.61
N GLY A 534 -7.42 -38.74 -3.76
CA GLY A 534 -8.40 -38.79 -4.82
C GLY A 534 -9.36 -37.60 -4.85
N ARG A 535 -10.33 -37.69 -5.75
CA ARG A 535 -11.36 -36.67 -5.93
C ARG A 535 -12.29 -36.61 -4.73
N TRP A 536 -12.63 -35.39 -4.32
CA TRP A 536 -13.72 -35.14 -3.39
C TRP A 536 -15.08 -35.71 -3.88
N TYR A 537 -15.87 -36.26 -2.95
CA TYR A 537 -17.28 -36.59 -3.12
C TYR A 537 -17.96 -36.57 -1.73
N PRO A 538 -19.24 -36.17 -1.59
CA PRO A 538 -19.89 -36.00 -0.28
C PRO A 538 -19.78 -37.20 0.68
N GLU A 539 -19.72 -38.42 0.15
CA GLU A 539 -19.63 -39.66 0.92
C GLU A 539 -18.21 -40.28 0.93
N SER A 540 -17.17 -39.58 0.46
CA SER A 540 -15.83 -40.16 0.40
C SER A 540 -15.09 -40.10 1.74
N ASP A 541 -14.54 -41.24 2.15
CA ASP A 541 -13.70 -41.36 3.37
C ASP A 541 -12.20 -41.26 3.03
N VAL A 542 -11.89 -40.46 2.02
CA VAL A 542 -10.53 -40.31 1.49
C VAL A 542 -9.80 -39.25 2.30
N ALA A 543 -8.59 -39.56 2.76
CA ALA A 543 -7.78 -38.68 3.60
C ALA A 543 -7.41 -37.36 2.90
N HIS A 544 -7.02 -37.44 1.62
CA HIS A 544 -6.60 -36.28 0.84
C HIS A 544 -7.52 -36.05 -0.34
N ARG A 545 -8.49 -35.14 -0.14
CA ARG A 545 -9.52 -34.79 -1.11
C ARG A 545 -9.05 -33.61 -1.96
N LEU A 546 -8.83 -33.85 -3.24
CA LEU A 546 -8.45 -32.83 -4.22
C LEU A 546 -9.70 -32.05 -4.67
N TYR A 547 -9.56 -30.72 -4.73
CA TYR A 547 -10.58 -29.76 -5.16
C TYR A 547 -11.85 -29.72 -4.30
N GLU A 548 -11.76 -30.14 -3.03
CA GLU A 548 -12.90 -30.10 -2.09
C GLU A 548 -13.38 -28.67 -1.82
N LYS A 549 -12.43 -27.73 -1.69
CA LYS A 549 -12.71 -26.36 -1.24
C LYS A 549 -12.69 -25.34 -2.39
N THR A 550 -12.63 -25.79 -3.63
CA THR A 550 -12.52 -24.91 -4.80
C THR A 550 -13.83 -24.90 -5.60
N THR A 551 -13.99 -23.91 -6.49
CA THR A 551 -15.13 -23.84 -7.41
C THR A 551 -15.10 -24.84 -8.54
N LEU A 552 -13.99 -25.56 -8.70
CA LEU A 552 -13.76 -26.45 -9.83
C LEU A 552 -13.60 -27.88 -9.33
N VAL A 553 -14.06 -28.86 -10.09
CA VAL A 553 -13.83 -30.28 -9.80
C VAL A 553 -13.36 -30.99 -11.04
N ASP A 554 -12.36 -31.86 -10.90
CA ASP A 554 -11.94 -32.77 -11.94
C ASP A 554 -12.83 -34.03 -11.93
N PHE A 555 -13.80 -34.15 -12.84
CA PHE A 555 -14.66 -35.33 -12.89
C PHE A 555 -14.00 -36.59 -13.49
N LYS A 556 -12.84 -36.46 -14.15
CA LYS A 556 -12.06 -37.60 -14.64
C LYS A 556 -11.23 -38.23 -13.52
N LEU A 557 -10.91 -37.45 -12.48
CA LEU A 557 -10.17 -37.94 -11.32
C LEU A 557 -10.99 -38.97 -10.53
N SER A 558 -10.40 -40.14 -10.28
CA SER A 558 -11.00 -41.16 -9.42
C SER A 558 -11.16 -40.68 -7.98
N ARG A 559 -12.26 -41.10 -7.33
CA ARG A 559 -12.49 -40.88 -5.89
C ARG A 559 -11.39 -41.52 -5.03
N TYR A 560 -10.84 -42.64 -5.49
CA TYR A 560 -9.76 -43.38 -4.82
C TYR A 560 -8.65 -43.62 -5.84
N HIS A 561 -7.86 -42.59 -6.17
CA HIS A 561 -6.95 -42.67 -7.31
C HIS A 561 -5.72 -43.53 -6.99
N PHE A 562 -5.09 -43.27 -5.85
CA PHE A 562 -3.98 -44.09 -5.36
C PHE A 562 -3.87 -44.04 -3.84
N GLU A 563 -3.17 -45.02 -3.29
CA GLU A 563 -2.84 -45.14 -1.88
C GLU A 563 -1.35 -44.86 -1.69
N TRP A 564 -1.01 -44.07 -0.67
CA TRP A 564 0.37 -43.83 -0.27
C TRP A 564 0.87 -45.01 0.57
N VAL A 565 1.83 -45.78 0.07
CA VAL A 565 2.31 -47.02 0.74
C VAL A 565 3.42 -46.70 1.73
N SER A 566 4.39 -45.89 1.30
CA SER A 566 5.54 -45.42 2.10
C SER A 566 6.15 -44.20 1.41
N PRO A 567 7.11 -43.47 2.01
CA PRO A 567 7.84 -42.43 1.31
C PRO A 567 8.32 -42.90 -0.07
N GLY A 568 7.98 -42.14 -1.11
CA GLY A 568 8.28 -42.43 -2.51
C GLY A 568 7.57 -43.65 -3.11
N ARG A 569 6.68 -44.34 -2.41
CA ARG A 569 5.99 -45.54 -2.93
C ARG A 569 4.48 -45.38 -2.88
N ILE A 570 3.85 -45.58 -4.04
CA ILE A 570 2.40 -45.49 -4.20
C ILE A 570 1.83 -46.79 -4.74
N ARG A 571 0.54 -47.03 -4.48
CA ARG A 571 -0.27 -48.06 -5.13
C ARG A 571 -1.37 -47.41 -5.94
N LEU A 572 -1.18 -47.38 -7.27
CA LEU A 572 -2.13 -46.84 -8.22
C LEU A 572 -3.35 -47.76 -8.34
N ARG A 573 -4.54 -47.16 -8.26
CA ARG A 573 -5.82 -47.85 -8.51
C ARG A 573 -6.41 -47.51 -9.88
N ARG A 574 -5.86 -46.48 -10.52
CA ARG A 574 -6.18 -46.02 -11.88
C ARG A 574 -4.89 -45.70 -12.63
N ILE A 575 -5.01 -45.64 -13.95
CA ILE A 575 -3.92 -45.22 -14.82
C ILE A 575 -3.49 -43.80 -14.46
N ALA A 576 -2.19 -43.56 -14.53
CA ALA A 576 -1.57 -42.23 -14.40
C ALA A 576 -0.42 -42.14 -15.39
N ARG A 577 0.11 -40.95 -15.61
CA ARG A 577 1.35 -40.73 -16.37
C ARG A 577 2.41 -40.19 -15.43
N LEU A 578 3.64 -40.66 -15.57
CA LEU A 578 4.78 -40.21 -14.79
C LEU A 578 5.72 -39.46 -15.71
N VAL A 579 6.07 -38.24 -15.33
CA VAL A 579 7.11 -37.45 -16.00
C VAL A 579 8.36 -37.45 -15.13
N CYS A 580 9.43 -38.08 -15.64
CA CYS A 580 10.76 -38.13 -15.04
C CYS A 580 11.75 -37.49 -16.01
N GLU A 581 12.45 -36.43 -15.59
CA GLU A 581 13.45 -35.74 -16.43
C GLU A 581 12.93 -35.34 -17.84
N GLY A 582 11.64 -35.01 -17.94
CA GLY A 582 11.00 -34.65 -19.21
C GLY A 582 10.55 -35.84 -20.08
N GLN A 583 10.76 -37.08 -19.64
CA GLN A 583 10.23 -38.29 -20.27
C GLN A 583 8.91 -38.71 -19.63
N GLU A 584 7.87 -38.90 -20.44
CA GLU A 584 6.54 -39.31 -20.00
C GLU A 584 6.36 -40.82 -20.18
N THR A 585 5.93 -41.51 -19.11
CA THR A 585 5.66 -42.96 -19.09
C THR A 585 4.28 -43.25 -18.53
N ASP A 586 3.50 -44.11 -19.19
CA ASP A 586 2.21 -44.58 -18.69
C ASP A 586 2.41 -45.56 -17.51
N LEU A 587 1.73 -45.29 -16.39
CA LEU A 587 1.65 -46.18 -15.24
C LEU A 587 0.29 -46.88 -15.21
N ILE A 588 0.32 -48.22 -15.21
CA ILE A 588 -0.86 -49.07 -15.02
C ILE A 588 -1.16 -49.27 -13.52
N PRO A 589 -2.40 -49.66 -13.13
CA PRO A 589 -2.73 -49.95 -11.74
C PRO A 589 -1.77 -50.99 -11.13
N GLY A 590 -1.21 -50.68 -9.97
CA GLY A 590 -0.13 -51.45 -9.35
C GLY A 590 0.75 -50.60 -8.44
N ASP A 591 1.84 -51.19 -7.94
CA ASP A 591 2.83 -50.46 -7.14
C ASP A 591 3.76 -49.66 -8.07
N ALA A 592 4.05 -48.41 -7.71
CA ALA A 592 4.99 -47.54 -8.40
C ALA A 592 5.89 -46.81 -7.39
N VAL A 593 7.11 -46.44 -7.83
CA VAL A 593 8.08 -45.69 -7.04
C VAL A 593 8.29 -44.32 -7.70
N LEU A 594 8.24 -43.29 -6.89
CA LEU A 594 8.45 -41.89 -7.25
C LEU A 594 9.81 -41.43 -6.71
N GLN A 595 10.50 -40.60 -7.47
CA GLN A 595 11.72 -39.90 -7.10
C GLN A 595 11.45 -38.42 -6.85
N ASP A 596 12.42 -37.72 -6.24
CA ASP A 596 12.33 -36.27 -6.06
C ASP A 596 12.20 -35.55 -7.40
N GLY A 597 11.19 -34.68 -7.51
CA GLY A 597 10.93 -33.90 -8.72
C GLY A 597 10.00 -34.57 -9.74
N ASP A 598 9.73 -35.88 -9.60
CA ASP A 598 8.79 -36.59 -10.49
C ASP A 598 7.42 -35.93 -10.51
N VAL A 599 6.79 -35.85 -11.68
CA VAL A 599 5.42 -35.34 -11.82
C VAL A 599 4.48 -36.48 -12.16
N LEU A 600 3.56 -36.76 -11.25
CA LEU A 600 2.47 -37.71 -11.42
C LEU A 600 1.24 -36.99 -11.99
N ILE A 601 0.94 -37.25 -13.26
CA ILE A 601 -0.23 -36.74 -13.98
C ILE A 601 -1.38 -37.73 -13.84
N LEU A 602 -2.35 -37.41 -12.99
CA LEU A 602 -3.53 -38.25 -12.70
C LEU A 602 -4.62 -38.10 -13.77
N THR A 603 -4.71 -36.89 -14.34
CA THR A 603 -5.63 -36.50 -15.42
C THR A 603 -4.99 -35.35 -16.20
N ASP A 604 -5.66 -34.86 -17.25
CA ASP A 604 -5.21 -33.68 -18.01
C ASP A 604 -5.08 -32.42 -17.13
N SER A 605 -5.85 -32.32 -16.04
CA SER A 605 -5.93 -31.14 -15.14
C SER A 605 -5.36 -31.37 -13.74
N THR A 606 -5.09 -32.61 -13.34
CA THR A 606 -4.61 -32.94 -11.99
C THR A 606 -3.20 -33.51 -12.06
N ARG A 607 -2.23 -32.75 -11.54
CA ARG A 607 -0.81 -33.08 -11.52
C ARG A 607 -0.25 -32.93 -10.11
N LEU A 608 0.56 -33.90 -9.67
CA LEU A 608 1.19 -33.91 -8.36
C LEU A 608 2.70 -34.08 -8.52
N ARG A 609 3.49 -33.17 -7.97
CA ARG A 609 4.94 -33.31 -7.92
C ARG A 609 5.38 -34.01 -6.64
N ALA A 610 6.24 -35.00 -6.76
CA ALA A 610 6.86 -35.68 -5.63
C ALA A 610 8.05 -34.87 -5.10
N LEU A 611 8.08 -34.62 -3.79
CA LEU A 611 9.10 -33.82 -3.13
C LEU A 611 9.63 -34.53 -1.88
N SER A 612 10.94 -34.57 -1.74
CA SER A 612 11.64 -35.15 -0.58
C SER A 612 11.39 -34.37 0.70
N HIS A 613 11.10 -33.07 0.58
CA HIS A 613 10.80 -32.19 1.71
C HIS A 613 9.68 -31.23 1.34
N ALA A 614 8.88 -30.84 2.34
CA ALA A 614 7.89 -29.79 2.16
C ALA A 614 8.59 -28.44 1.85
N PRO A 615 8.11 -27.67 0.86
CA PRO A 615 8.57 -26.31 0.59
C PRO A 615 8.59 -25.46 1.88
N GLY A 616 9.68 -24.72 2.11
CA GLY A 616 9.86 -23.90 3.32
C GLY A 616 10.45 -24.62 4.54
N CYS A 617 10.51 -25.95 4.53
CA CYS A 617 11.16 -26.74 5.58
C CYS A 617 12.65 -26.91 5.27
N ARG A 618 13.46 -25.84 5.37
CA ARG A 618 14.93 -26.02 5.37
C ARG A 618 15.28 -26.85 6.61
N ARG A 619 15.85 -28.05 6.42
CA ARG A 619 16.65 -28.64 7.50
C ARG A 619 17.73 -27.61 7.81
N ARG A 620 17.72 -27.05 9.03
CA ARG A 620 18.94 -26.39 9.52
C ARG A 620 20.06 -27.45 9.45
N PRO A 621 21.25 -27.10 8.95
CA PRO A 621 22.39 -28.00 9.06
C PRO A 621 22.66 -28.39 10.51
#